data_AF-A0A7W6AF44-F1
#
_entry.id   AF-A0A7W6AF44-F1
#
_cell.length_a   1.000
_cell.length_b   1.000
_cell.length_c   1.000
_cell.angle_alpha   90.00
_cell.angle_beta   90.00
_cell.angle_gamma   90.00
#
_symmetry.space_group_name_H-M   'P 1'
#
loop_
_entity.id
_entity.type
_entity.pdbx_description
1 polymer ?
#
loop_
_entity_poly.entity_id
_entity_poly.type
_entity_poly.pdbx_seq_one_letter_code
_entity_poly.pdbx_strand_id
1 'polypeptide(L)' 'MPELLAVALVCATTLSSVECSRDTALDVIVAPANSAMECMMHAQASAAAAGLPGGEGRYLKISCERRTKVASVMEPVDH' A
#
# COMPACT_ATOMS: atom_id res chain seq x y z
N MET A 1 -0.89 11.76 13.91
CA MET A 1 -1.50 10.88 12.89
C MET A 1 -0.38 10.34 12.02
N PRO A 2 -0.42 9.06 11.60
CA PRO A 2 0.60 8.49 10.72
C PRO A 2 0.53 9.16 9.35
N GLU A 3 1.65 9.76 8.93
CA GLU A 3 1.80 10.47 7.66
C GLU A 3 2.20 9.52 6.51
N LEU A 4 2.45 8.25 6.81
CA LEU A 4 2.81 7.21 5.85
C LEU A 4 1.79 6.06 5.91
N LEU A 5 1.63 5.42 4.76
CA LEU A 5 0.85 4.21 4.56
C LEU A 5 1.77 3.14 4.00
N ALA A 6 1.83 2.01 4.71
CA ALA A 6 2.40 0.78 4.19
C ALA A 6 1.36 0.08 3.32
N VAL A 7 1.69 -0.11 2.05
CA VAL A 7 0.80 -0.76 1.08
C VAL A 7 1.47 -1.99 0.54
N ALA A 8 0.88 -3.15 0.82
CA ALA A 8 1.26 -4.40 0.21
C ALA A 8 0.23 -4.74 -0.88
N LEU A 9 0.69 -4.82 -2.12
CA LEU A 9 -0.09 -5.21 -3.28
C LEU A 9 0.20 -6.66 -3.62
N VAL A 10 -0.84 -7.47 -3.76
CA VAL A 10 -0.76 -8.84 -4.25
C VAL A 10 -1.00 -8.81 -5.76
N CYS A 11 0.05 -9.04 -6.53
CA CYS A 11 0.04 -8.92 -7.98
C CYS A 11 0.03 -10.30 -8.64
N ALA A 12 -0.65 -10.44 -9.78
CA ALA A 12 -0.49 -11.62 -10.63
C ALA A 12 0.88 -11.60 -11.32
N THR A 13 1.56 -12.72 -11.47
CA THR A 13 2.86 -12.80 -12.18
C THR A 13 2.76 -12.48 -13.68
N THR A 14 1.54 -12.49 -14.24
CA THR A 14 1.25 -12.03 -15.61
C THR A 14 1.26 -10.50 -15.74
N LEU A 15 1.19 -9.75 -14.63
CA LEU A 15 1.27 -8.30 -14.59
C LEU A 15 2.70 -7.84 -14.27
N SER A 16 3.22 -6.92 -15.07
CA SER A 16 4.49 -6.26 -14.77
C SER A 16 4.44 -5.50 -13.44
N SER A 17 5.58 -5.39 -12.76
CA SER A 17 5.71 -4.64 -11.50
C SER A 17 5.33 -3.17 -11.65
N VAL A 18 5.50 -2.58 -12.83
CA VAL A 18 5.09 -1.21 -13.13
C VAL A 18 3.56 -1.09 -13.20
N GLU A 19 2.91 -2.07 -13.83
CA GLU A 19 1.46 -2.09 -14.04
C GLU A 19 0.69 -2.48 -12.77
N CYS A 20 1.30 -3.25 -11.87
CA CYS A 20 0.65 -3.60 -10.60
C CYS A 20 0.56 -2.38 -9.69
N SER A 21 -0.66 -1.88 -9.53
CA SER A 21 -1.06 -0.72 -8.74
C SER A 21 -2.25 -1.10 -7.86
N ARG A 22 -2.72 -0.19 -7.00
CA ARG A 22 -3.89 -0.43 -6.14
C ARG A 22 -5.16 -0.85 -6.91
N ASP A 23 -5.28 -0.43 -8.17
CA ASP A 23 -6.42 -0.73 -9.05
C ASP A 23 -6.34 -2.11 -9.72
N THR A 24 -5.12 -2.57 -10.03
CA THR A 24 -4.86 -3.79 -10.80
C THR A 24 -4.38 -4.95 -9.94
N ALA A 25 -4.08 -4.70 -8.66
CA ALA A 25 -3.72 -5.73 -7.70
C ALA A 25 -4.90 -6.66 -7.43
N LEU A 26 -4.59 -7.94 -7.23
CA LEU A 26 -5.57 -8.95 -6.84
C LEU A 26 -6.07 -8.71 -5.41
N ASP A 27 -5.20 -8.19 -4.54
CA ASP A 27 -5.52 -7.84 -3.17
C ASP A 27 -4.63 -6.68 -2.68
N VAL A 28 -5.14 -5.86 -1.76
CA VAL A 28 -4.48 -4.65 -1.27
C VAL A 28 -4.58 -4.58 0.25
N ILE A 29 -3.44 -4.61 0.91
CA ILE A 29 -3.34 -4.47 2.38
C ILE A 29 -2.74 -3.10 2.68
N VAL A 30 -3.46 -2.29 3.46
CA VAL A 30 -3.02 -0.94 3.88
C VAL A 30 -2.92 -0.87 5.39
N ALA A 31 -1.76 -0.46 5.88
CA ALA A 31 -1.52 -0.22 7.30
C ALA A 31 -0.92 1.18 7.52
N PRO A 32 -1.26 1.86 8.63
CA PRO A 32 -0.57 3.09 9.01
C PRO A 32 0.90 2.81 9.35
N ALA A 33 1.79 3.71 8.95
CA ALA A 33 3.19 3.70 9.37
C ALA A 33 3.62 5.10 9.81
N ASN A 34 4.51 5.18 10.79
CA ASN A 34 5.04 6.43 11.33
C ASN A 34 6.45 6.73 10.81
N SER A 35 7.10 5.76 10.16
CA SER A 35 8.41 5.94 9.52
C SER A 35 8.57 5.03 8.29
N ALA A 36 9.52 5.37 7.40
CA ALA A 36 9.83 4.55 6.24
C ALA A 36 10.32 3.13 6.62
N MET A 37 11.10 3.04 7.70
CA MET A 37 11.58 1.76 8.23
C MET A 37 10.43 0.91 8.75
N GLU A 38 9.52 1.50 9.53
CA GLU A 38 8.31 0.82 9.99
C GLU A 38 7.47 0.36 8.80
N CYS A 39 7.27 1.20 7.79
CA CYS A 39 6.53 0.85 6.59
C CYS A 39 7.11 -0.40 5.88
N MET A 40 8.42 -0.44 5.66
CA MET A 40 9.05 -1.61 5.04
C MET A 40 8.90 -2.87 5.90
N MET A 41 9.15 -2.78 7.21
CA MET A 41 9.04 -3.94 8.11
C MET A 41 7.60 -4.45 8.23
N HIS A 42 6.64 -3.54 8.39
CA HIS A 42 5.23 -3.88 8.56
C HIS A 42 4.66 -4.52 7.30
N ALA A 43 5.10 -4.06 6.12
CA ALA A 43 4.69 -4.60 4.84
C ALA A 43 5.24 -6.01 4.57
N GLN A 44 6.47 -6.30 5.00
CA GLN A 44 7.02 -7.66 4.96
C GLN A 44 6.29 -8.59 5.94
N ALA A 45 6.00 -8.11 7.15
CA ALA A 45 5.27 -8.87 8.15
C ALA A 45 3.82 -9.19 7.72
N SER A 46 3.12 -8.23 7.10
CA SER A 46 1.76 -8.44 6.59
C SER A 46 1.73 -9.45 5.44
N ALA A 47 2.73 -9.40 4.55
CA ALA A 47 2.88 -10.38 3.47
C ALA A 47 3.09 -11.81 3.98
N ALA A 48 3.96 -11.96 4.98
CA ALA A 48 4.21 -13.24 5.62
C ALA A 48 2.95 -13.77 6.33
N ALA A 49 2.24 -12.91 7.06
CA ALA A 49 1.00 -13.24 7.74
C ALA A 49 -0.14 -13.63 6.77
N ALA A 50 -0.17 -13.03 5.58
CA ALA A 50 -1.11 -13.37 4.52
C ALA A 50 -0.80 -14.72 3.82
N GLY A 51 0.28 -15.40 4.22
CA GLY A 51 0.70 -16.65 3.58
C GLY A 51 1.13 -16.45 2.14
N LEU A 52 1.73 -15.28 1.83
CA LEU A 52 2.20 -14.91 0.50
C LEU A 52 3.74 -14.98 0.34
N PRO A 53 4.43 -16.10 0.65
CA PRO A 53 5.81 -16.27 0.24
C PRO A 53 5.82 -16.70 -1.24
N GLY A 54 5.57 -15.77 -2.18
CA GLY A 54 5.75 -16.01 -3.62
C GLY A 54 5.10 -17.31 -4.15
N GLY A 55 3.81 -17.53 -3.85
CA GLY A 55 3.08 -18.69 -4.36
C GLY A 55 2.88 -18.66 -5.88
N GLU A 56 2.56 -19.81 -6.48
CA GLU A 56 2.37 -19.95 -7.93
C GLU A 56 1.37 -18.90 -8.47
N GLY A 57 1.87 -18.08 -9.40
CA GLY A 57 1.07 -17.08 -10.12
C GLY A 57 0.96 -15.72 -9.43
N ARG A 58 1.54 -15.50 -8.26
CA ARG A 58 1.44 -14.22 -7.53
C ARG A 58 2.77 -13.74 -6.96
N TYR A 59 2.98 -12.44 -6.95
CA TYR A 59 4.09 -11.79 -6.25
C TYR A 59 3.57 -10.60 -5.44
N LEU A 60 4.44 -10.10 -4.56
CA LEU A 60 4.11 -9.00 -3.67
C LEU A 60 4.90 -7.75 -4.06
N LYS A 61 4.21 -6.62 -4.15
CA LYS A 61 4.83 -5.30 -4.34
C LYS A 61 4.56 -4.45 -3.12
N ILE A 62 5.62 -4.00 -2.47
CA ILE A 62 5.54 -3.08 -1.33
C ILE A 62 5.73 -1.65 -1.80
N SER A 63 4.83 -0.78 -1.37
CA SER A 63 4.92 0.66 -1.57
C SER A 63 4.70 1.38 -0.24
N CYS A 64 5.56 2.37 0.02
CA CYS A 64 5.40 3.29 1.13
C CYS A 64 4.89 4.62 0.59
N GLU A 65 3.61 4.86 0.78
CA GLU A 65 2.94 6.03 0.24
C GLU A 65 2.78 7.08 1.34
N ARG A 66 2.95 8.36 1.01
CA ARG A 66 2.54 9.42 1.94
C ARG A 66 1.02 9.44 1.99
N ARG A 67 0.48 9.56 3.20
CA ARG A 67 -0.94 9.81 3.37
C ARG A 67 -1.21 11.22 2.86
N THR A 68 -1.64 11.35 1.62
CA THR A 68 -2.22 12.60 1.14
C THR A 68 -3.46 12.80 1.99
N LYS A 69 -3.40 13.70 2.97
CA LYS A 69 -4.62 14.34 3.45
C LYS A 69 -5.19 14.96 2.18
N VAL A 70 -6.24 14.37 1.62
CA VAL A 70 -7.18 15.16 0.83
C VAL A 70 -7.57 16.24 1.82
N ALA A 71 -6.95 17.40 1.70
CA ALA A 71 -7.33 18.55 2.46
C ALA A 71 -8.82 18.66 2.15
N SER A 72 -9.65 18.46 3.17
CA SER A 72 -11.00 18.97 3.12
C SER A 72 -10.79 20.48 3.05
N VAL A 73 -10.55 20.97 1.84
CA VAL A 73 -10.74 22.36 1.47
C VAL A 73 -12.25 22.50 1.49
N MET A 74 -12.78 22.65 2.70
CA MET A 74 -14.04 23.32 2.89
C MET A 74 -13.64 24.80 2.93
N GLU A 75 -13.68 25.44 1.77
CA GLU A 75 -13.61 26.89 1.65
C GLU A 75 -14.73 27.51 2.49
N PRO A 76 -14.47 28.51 3.34
CA PRO A 76 -15.54 29.35 3.85
C PRO A 76 -16.02 30.24 2.70
N VAL A 77 -17.25 29.99 2.23
CA VAL A 77 -18.01 30.97 1.45
C VAL A 77 -18.50 32.03 2.42
N ASP A 78 -17.85 33.20 2.42
CA ASP A 78 -18.33 34.39 3.12
C ASP A 78 -19.29 35.14 2.19
N HIS A 79 -20.49 35.46 2.70
CA HIS A 79 -21.62 36.05 1.97
C HIS A 79 -21.66 37.57 2.16
#